data_AF-X1F8V2-F1
#
_entry.id   AF-X1F8V2-F1
#
_cell.length_a   1.000
_cell.length_b   1.000
_cell.length_c   1.000
_cell.angle_alpha   90.00
_cell.angle_beta   90.00
_cell.angle_gamma   90.00
#
_symmetry.space_group_name_H-M   'P 1'
#
loop_
_entity.id
_entity.type
_entity.pdbx_description
1 polymer ?
#
loop_
_entity_poly.entity_id
_entity_poly.type
_entity_poly.pdbx_seq_one_letter_code
_entity_poly.pdbx_strand_id
1 'polypeptide(L)'
;EAKRIFPNIHSGPISGYLVLGGLNEISYSSNLPKALTKSSVNIRYRGDIDIPCNKGTTVETSVGGETRSKYADFNIAKFQTNGFEFEIKKEKDWLSFCAVTRSRPITNAVITRFTEALQFVLGRTLHWSVMELLQQQTQETRVRASLKNEKESSRIQPPISFRSYDNASNVWNLFGKYLGHVISYPERTWHPLFSLIHSVIESGKASLEAEALTLSVSIEGLLKREFSALAMPDEVFKKQVDKARNLIDRSELSDSIKERMSGFLGAMLSPRAKDR
;
A
#
# COMPACT_ATOMS: atom_id res chain seq x y z
N GLU A 1 -6.02 9.35 22.60
CA GLU A 1 -7.07 10.34 22.31
C GLU A 1 -8.27 9.60 21.72
N ALA A 2 -9.38 9.45 22.46
CA ALA A 2 -10.55 8.75 21.95
C ALA A 2 -11.31 9.66 20.97
N LYS A 3 -11.21 9.39 19.65
CA LYS A 3 -12.04 10.06 18.64
C LYS A 3 -13.51 9.82 18.96
N ARG A 4 -14.33 10.88 18.84
CA ARG A 4 -15.80 10.87 19.02
C ARG A 4 -16.42 9.58 18.45
N ILE A 5 -17.02 8.80 19.34
CA ILE A 5 -17.85 7.65 19.00
C ILE A 5 -19.20 8.22 18.58
N PHE A 6 -19.56 8.07 17.30
CA PHE A 6 -20.89 8.42 16.84
C PHE A 6 -21.82 7.23 17.10
N PRO A 7 -22.89 7.39 17.90
CA PRO A 7 -23.84 6.31 18.13
C PRO A 7 -24.59 5.99 16.83
N ASN A 8 -24.59 4.73 16.42
CA ASN A 8 -25.54 4.27 15.41
C ASN A 8 -26.85 3.94 16.14
N ILE A 9 -27.88 4.77 15.95
CA ILE A 9 -29.17 4.64 16.63
C ILE A 9 -30.02 3.66 15.82
N HIS A 10 -30.09 2.41 16.28
CA HIS A 10 -31.07 1.45 15.79
C HIS A 10 -32.22 1.33 16.79
N SER A 11 -33.46 1.39 16.31
CA SER A 11 -34.66 1.10 17.11
C SER A 11 -34.66 -0.39 17.46
N GLY A 12 -34.37 -0.72 18.72
CA GLY A 12 -34.50 -2.09 19.23
C GLY A 12 -35.98 -2.49 19.34
N PRO A 13 -36.30 -3.80 19.28
CA PRO A 13 -37.68 -4.30 19.27
C PRO A 13 -38.46 -4.05 20.59
N ILE A 14 -37.82 -3.50 21.63
CA ILE A 14 -38.41 -3.27 22.95
C ILE A 14 -37.91 -1.92 23.48
N SER A 15 -38.55 -0.82 23.06
CA SER A 15 -38.51 0.54 23.63
C SER A 15 -37.17 1.08 24.19
N GLY A 16 -36.04 0.72 23.59
CA GLY A 16 -34.71 1.11 24.06
C GLY A 16 -33.78 1.47 22.90
N TYR A 17 -32.92 2.45 23.13
CA TYR A 17 -31.86 2.82 22.18
C TYR A 17 -30.63 1.96 22.43
N LEU A 18 -30.25 1.14 21.46
CA LEU A 18 -28.96 0.44 21.47
C LEU A 18 -27.91 1.35 20.83
N VAL A 19 -26.91 1.79 21.61
CA VAL A 19 -25.76 2.53 21.10
C VAL A 19 -24.61 1.57 20.88
N LEU A 20 -24.26 1.34 19.61
CA LEU A 20 -23.06 0.59 19.23
C LEU A 20 -21.93 1.59 18.93
N GLY A 21 -20.78 1.40 19.59
CA GLY A 21 -19.56 2.17 19.35
C GLY A 21 -18.42 1.24 18.93
N GLY A 22 -17.76 1.55 17.82
CA GLY A 22 -16.57 0.82 17.36
C GLY A 22 -15.29 1.40 17.96
N LEU A 23 -14.55 0.60 18.73
CA LEU A 23 -13.20 0.95 19.16
C LEU A 23 -12.21 0.60 18.04
N ASN A 24 -11.88 1.57 17.22
CA ASN A 24 -10.99 1.35 16.07
C ASN A 24 -9.51 1.25 16.48
N GLU A 25 -9.09 2.05 17.47
CA GLU A 25 -7.69 2.15 17.89
C GLU A 25 -7.58 2.63 19.34
N ILE A 26 -6.69 2.01 20.11
CA ILE A 26 -6.24 2.47 21.42
C ILE A 26 -4.83 3.01 21.23
N SER A 27 -4.54 4.21 21.73
CA SER A 27 -3.20 4.78 21.72
C SER A 27 -2.73 5.13 23.13
N TYR A 28 -1.47 4.82 23.41
CA TYR A 28 -0.74 5.19 24.62
C TYR A 28 0.56 5.87 24.21
N SER A 29 0.94 6.94 24.92
CA SER A 29 2.20 7.64 24.69
C SER A 29 2.86 7.96 26.01
N SER A 30 4.18 7.77 26.09
CA SER A 30 4.98 8.08 27.27
C SER A 30 6.33 8.67 26.89
N ASN A 31 6.89 9.48 27.80
CA ASN A 31 8.24 9.99 27.66
C ASN A 31 9.26 8.94 28.12
N LEU A 32 10.35 8.85 27.40
CA LEU A 32 11.49 8.01 27.72
C LEU A 32 12.49 8.79 28.59
N PRO A 33 13.21 8.13 29.52
CA PRO A 33 14.18 8.79 30.39
C PRO A 33 15.35 9.44 29.65
N LYS A 34 15.65 8.98 28.42
CA LYS A 34 16.78 9.44 27.60
C LYS A 34 16.35 9.60 26.15
N ALA A 35 16.94 10.59 25.49
CA ALA A 35 16.79 10.74 24.04
C ALA A 35 17.41 9.55 23.31
N LEU A 36 16.66 9.02 22.35
CA LEU A 36 17.10 7.97 21.48
C LEU A 36 18.01 8.52 20.38
N THR A 37 19.07 7.79 20.06
CA THR A 37 19.97 8.10 18.94
C THR A 37 19.41 7.63 17.59
N LYS A 38 18.39 6.77 17.61
CA LYS A 38 17.68 6.25 16.45
C LYS A 38 16.19 6.32 16.69
N SER A 39 15.44 6.66 15.65
CA SER A 39 13.99 6.47 15.64
C SER A 39 13.68 5.11 15.04
N SER A 40 12.66 4.44 15.55
CA SER A 40 12.21 3.17 15.00
C SER A 40 10.70 3.03 15.08
N VAL A 41 10.14 2.26 14.15
CA VAL A 41 8.76 1.79 14.23
C VAL A 41 8.74 0.26 14.12
N ASN A 42 8.00 -0.39 15.01
CA ASN A 42 7.68 -1.81 14.94
C ASN A 42 6.18 -1.96 14.66
N ILE A 43 5.83 -2.72 13.63
CA ILE A 43 4.45 -2.98 13.24
C ILE A 43 4.25 -4.49 13.25
N ARG A 44 3.21 -4.95 13.93
CA ARG A 44 2.81 -6.36 14.00
C ARG A 44 1.55 -6.59 13.20
N TYR A 45 1.64 -7.49 12.22
CA TYR A 45 0.49 -7.98 11.46
C TYR A 45 0.18 -9.40 11.93
N ARG A 46 -1.06 -9.66 12.35
CA ARG A 46 -1.47 -11.00 12.76
C ARG A 46 -1.78 -11.86 11.53
N GLY A 47 -1.30 -13.09 11.51
CA GLY A 47 -1.55 -14.07 10.44
C GLY A 47 -0.27 -14.75 9.96
N ASP A 48 -0.44 -15.88 9.26
CA ASP A 48 0.64 -16.57 8.55
C ASP A 48 0.87 -15.89 7.19
N ILE A 49 1.70 -14.84 7.22
CA ILE A 49 2.04 -14.04 6.04
C ILE A 49 3.40 -14.51 5.52
N ASP A 50 3.42 -15.02 4.30
CA ASP A 50 4.67 -15.36 3.62
C ASP A 50 5.38 -14.09 3.14
N ILE A 51 6.71 -14.09 3.29
CA ILE A 51 7.58 -13.04 2.79
C ILE A 51 8.79 -13.66 2.07
N PRO A 52 9.39 -12.94 1.12
CA PRO A 52 10.67 -13.32 0.53
C PRO A 52 11.79 -13.09 1.53
N CYS A 53 12.27 -14.13 2.20
CA CYS A 53 13.37 -13.98 3.15
C CYS A 53 14.71 -13.85 2.40
N ASN A 54 15.69 -13.24 3.06
CA ASN A 54 17.09 -13.18 2.59
C ASN A 54 18.12 -13.41 3.72
N LYS A 55 17.64 -13.64 4.96
CA LYS A 55 18.45 -14.00 6.13
C LYS A 55 17.76 -15.09 6.94
N GLY A 56 18.56 -15.95 7.56
CA GLY A 56 18.09 -16.95 8.52
C GLY A 56 18.36 -16.54 9.95
N THR A 57 17.54 -17.05 10.86
CA THR A 57 17.81 -17.08 12.30
C THR A 57 18.37 -18.43 12.69
N THR A 58 19.20 -18.45 13.73
CA THR A 58 19.61 -19.69 14.40
C THR A 58 19.19 -19.57 15.85
N VAL A 59 18.39 -20.50 16.32
CA VAL A 59 17.93 -20.55 17.71
C VAL A 59 18.65 -21.72 18.37
N GLU A 60 19.38 -21.40 19.42
CA GLU A 60 20.10 -22.36 20.25
C GLU A 60 19.47 -22.38 21.64
N THR A 61 19.03 -23.56 22.07
CA THR A 61 18.48 -23.77 23.42
C THR A 61 19.53 -24.51 24.23
N SER A 62 20.03 -23.87 25.28
CA SER A 62 21.03 -24.45 26.17
C SER A 62 20.43 -24.63 27.57
N VAL A 63 20.66 -25.79 28.20
CA VAL A 63 20.21 -26.10 29.56
C VAL A 63 21.43 -26.56 30.36
N GLY A 64 21.79 -25.82 31.41
CA GLY A 64 22.97 -26.13 32.21
C GLY A 64 24.31 -25.96 31.47
N GLY A 65 24.36 -25.10 30.44
CA GLY A 65 25.55 -24.90 29.61
C GLY A 65 25.69 -25.91 28.46
N GLU A 66 24.85 -26.95 28.42
CA GLU A 66 24.80 -27.89 27.30
C GLU A 66 23.75 -27.47 26.28
N THR A 67 24.14 -27.45 25.01
CA THR A 67 23.21 -27.18 23.90
C THR A 67 22.30 -28.39 23.69
N ARG A 68 21.00 -28.20 23.97
CA ARG A 68 19.95 -29.22 23.83
C ARG A 68 19.35 -29.29 22.43
N SER A 69 19.23 -28.15 21.77
CA SER A 69 18.73 -28.08 20.40
C SER A 69 19.26 -26.85 19.69
N LYS A 70 19.53 -27.00 18.40
CA LYS A 70 19.89 -25.92 17.50
C LYS A 70 19.06 -26.07 16.23
N TYR A 71 18.26 -25.07 15.88
CA TYR A 71 17.53 -25.04 14.62
C TYR A 71 17.80 -23.73 13.89
N ALA A 72 17.83 -23.81 12.56
CA ALA A 72 17.95 -22.65 11.69
C ALA A 72 16.64 -22.49 10.91
N ASP A 73 16.15 -21.26 10.82
CA ASP A 73 14.93 -20.93 10.09
C ASP A 73 15.17 -19.72 9.19
N PHE A 74 14.69 -19.80 7.95
CA PHE A 74 14.88 -18.74 6.96
C PHE A 74 13.66 -17.83 6.94
N ASN A 75 13.59 -16.96 7.96
CA ASN A 75 12.38 -16.22 8.33
C ASN A 75 12.59 -14.69 8.41
N ILE A 76 13.74 -14.16 7.98
CA ILE A 76 14.03 -12.72 8.00
C ILE A 76 14.29 -12.18 6.60
N ALA A 77 13.69 -11.03 6.32
CA ALA A 77 14.12 -10.13 5.25
C ALA A 77 14.77 -8.89 5.87
N LYS A 78 16.02 -8.61 5.49
CA LYS A 78 16.77 -7.43 5.94
C LYS A 78 17.34 -6.69 4.74
N PHE A 79 17.04 -5.39 4.65
CA PHE A 79 17.47 -4.54 3.53
C PHE A 79 17.48 -3.07 3.95
N GLN A 80 18.10 -2.21 3.15
CA GLN A 80 18.18 -0.79 3.41
C GLN A 80 17.74 -0.01 2.17
N THR A 81 16.87 0.98 2.34
CA THR A 81 16.41 1.83 1.24
C THR A 81 15.85 3.14 1.76
N ASN A 82 15.92 4.21 0.97
CA ASN A 82 15.34 5.52 1.28
C ASN A 82 15.73 6.12 2.66
N GLY A 83 16.92 5.78 3.18
CA GLY A 83 17.40 6.23 4.49
C GLY A 83 16.85 5.47 5.71
N PHE A 84 16.27 4.29 5.47
CA PHE A 84 15.76 3.39 6.51
C PHE A 84 16.41 2.01 6.40
N GLU A 85 16.71 1.42 7.55
CA GLU A 85 17.08 0.02 7.70
C GLU A 85 15.80 -0.76 8.04
N PHE A 86 15.44 -1.76 7.23
CA PHE A 86 14.26 -2.58 7.43
C PHE A 86 14.65 -3.99 7.87
N GLU A 87 13.87 -4.52 8.80
CA GLU A 87 13.91 -5.92 9.20
C GLU A 87 12.48 -6.44 9.31
N ILE A 88 12.14 -7.41 8.48
CA ILE A 88 10.83 -8.05 8.46
C ILE A 88 11.04 -9.50 8.87
N LYS A 89 10.37 -9.93 9.92
CA LYS A 89 10.52 -11.26 10.50
C LYS A 89 9.19 -11.99 10.49
N LYS A 90 9.18 -13.16 9.86
CA LYS A 90 8.08 -14.12 9.93
C LYS A 90 8.16 -14.86 11.26
N GLU A 91 7.08 -14.83 12.02
CA GLU A 91 6.90 -15.55 13.28
C GLU A 91 5.63 -16.39 13.21
N LYS A 92 5.42 -17.29 14.17
CA LYS A 92 4.18 -18.07 14.23
C LYS A 92 2.99 -17.13 14.45
N ASP A 93 2.05 -17.11 13.51
CA ASP A 93 0.85 -16.27 13.51
C ASP A 93 1.10 -14.75 13.48
N TRP A 94 2.34 -14.31 13.22
CA TRP A 94 2.69 -12.90 13.21
C TRP A 94 3.74 -12.58 12.15
N LEU A 95 3.61 -11.41 11.55
CA LEU A 95 4.67 -10.75 10.80
C LEU A 95 5.11 -9.51 11.56
N SER A 96 6.38 -9.45 11.96
CA SER A 96 7.00 -8.27 12.53
C SER A 96 7.65 -7.45 11.43
N PHE A 97 7.34 -6.18 11.35
CA PHE A 97 7.96 -5.22 10.45
C PHE A 97 8.63 -4.13 11.28
N CYS A 98 9.95 -4.05 11.20
CA CYS A 98 10.74 -3.04 11.88
C CYS A 98 11.40 -2.12 10.86
N ALA A 99 11.29 -0.81 11.06
CA ALA A 99 12.04 0.19 10.31
C ALA A 99 12.80 1.09 11.28
N VAL A 100 14.08 1.33 11.02
CA VAL A 100 14.97 2.12 11.86
C VAL A 100 15.64 3.21 11.02
N THR A 101 15.81 4.40 11.59
CA THR A 101 16.57 5.49 10.95
C THR A 101 17.26 6.38 11.99
N ARG A 102 18.33 7.06 11.55
CA ARG A 102 19.07 8.05 12.35
C ARG A 102 18.72 9.49 11.96
N SER A 103 18.27 9.72 10.74
CA SER A 103 18.25 11.05 10.13
C SER A 103 16.87 11.51 9.70
N ARG A 104 15.91 10.59 9.50
CA ARG A 104 14.57 10.93 9.01
C ARG A 104 13.51 10.78 10.10
N PRO A 105 12.54 11.70 10.20
CA PRO A 105 11.41 11.52 11.09
C PRO A 105 10.50 10.39 10.58
N ILE A 106 9.99 9.57 11.48
CA ILE A 106 9.00 8.53 11.16
C ILE A 106 7.62 9.10 11.49
N THR A 107 7.00 9.76 10.52
CA THR A 107 5.64 10.32 10.68
C THR A 107 4.58 9.26 10.39
N ASN A 108 3.33 9.51 10.81
CA ASN A 108 2.19 8.63 10.46
C ASN A 108 2.00 8.45 8.94
N ALA A 109 2.31 9.47 8.15
CA ALA A 109 2.29 9.36 6.69
C ALA A 109 3.35 8.35 6.22
N VAL A 110 4.59 8.48 6.69
CA VAL A 110 5.69 7.55 6.36
C VAL A 110 5.36 6.12 6.76
N ILE A 111 4.77 5.91 7.95
CA ILE A 111 4.33 4.59 8.40
C ILE A 111 3.27 4.00 7.45
N THR A 112 2.33 4.83 6.99
CA THR A 112 1.33 4.42 5.99
C THR A 112 2.03 3.97 4.71
N ARG A 113 3.02 4.73 4.22
CA ARG A 113 3.82 4.35 3.03
C ARG A 113 4.59 3.05 3.20
N PHE A 114 5.09 2.75 4.41
CA PHE A 114 5.73 1.45 4.68
C PHE A 114 4.74 0.29 4.51
N THR A 115 3.53 0.43 5.06
CA THR A 115 2.48 -0.57 4.91
C THR A 115 2.03 -0.69 3.44
N GLU A 116 1.88 0.41 2.71
CA GLU A 116 1.56 0.38 1.27
C GLU A 116 2.63 -0.34 0.45
N ALA A 117 3.90 0.00 0.67
CA ALA A 117 5.01 -0.63 -0.03
C ALA A 117 5.05 -2.14 0.25
N LEU A 118 4.78 -2.55 1.49
CA LEU A 118 4.71 -3.97 1.86
C LEU A 118 3.53 -4.67 1.18
N GLN A 119 2.33 -4.09 1.22
CA GLN A 119 1.15 -4.66 0.58
C GLN A 119 1.32 -4.76 -0.95
N PHE A 120 1.94 -3.75 -1.56
CA PHE A 120 2.22 -3.74 -3.00
C PHE A 120 3.12 -4.92 -3.39
N VAL A 121 4.25 -5.11 -2.70
CA VAL A 121 5.18 -6.19 -3.08
C VAL A 121 4.67 -7.58 -2.73
N LEU A 122 3.82 -7.71 -1.71
CA LEU A 122 3.20 -8.98 -1.35
C LEU A 122 1.91 -9.27 -2.15
N GLY A 123 1.38 -8.29 -2.89
CA GLY A 123 0.16 -8.42 -3.67
C GLY A 123 -1.09 -8.72 -2.83
N ARG A 124 -1.12 -8.28 -1.56
CA ARG A 124 -2.22 -8.57 -0.64
C ARG A 124 -2.42 -7.47 0.38
N THR A 125 -3.66 -7.36 0.84
CA THR A 125 -4.05 -6.40 1.88
C THR A 125 -3.54 -6.86 3.24
N LEU A 126 -3.06 -5.91 4.04
CA LEU A 126 -2.53 -6.16 5.37
C LEU A 126 -3.13 -5.20 6.40
N HIS A 127 -3.64 -5.78 7.48
CA HIS A 127 -4.12 -5.06 8.66
C HIS A 127 -3.14 -5.28 9.82
N TRP A 128 -2.51 -4.21 10.28
CA TRP A 128 -1.67 -4.27 11.47
C TRP A 128 -2.54 -4.28 12.74
N SER A 129 -2.09 -5.00 13.76
CA SER A 129 -2.76 -5.08 15.07
C SER A 129 -2.05 -4.24 16.14
N VAL A 130 -0.72 -4.19 16.11
CA VAL A 130 0.07 -3.41 17.08
C VAL A 130 1.10 -2.58 16.32
N MET A 131 1.30 -1.34 16.77
CA MET A 131 2.33 -0.45 16.27
C MET A 131 3.02 0.22 17.45
N GLU A 132 4.34 0.19 17.47
CA GLU A 132 5.17 0.88 18.45
C GLU A 132 6.10 1.83 17.71
N LEU A 133 5.98 3.12 18.02
CA LEU A 133 6.82 4.18 17.48
C LEU A 133 7.72 4.71 18.59
N LEU A 134 9.03 4.61 18.37
CA LEU A 134 10.06 5.18 19.22
C LEU A 134 10.70 6.33 18.45
N GLN A 135 10.51 7.56 18.92
CA GLN A 135 11.04 8.74 18.26
C GLN A 135 11.46 9.79 19.29
N GLN A 136 12.71 10.28 19.16
CA GLN A 136 13.31 11.25 20.09
C GLN A 136 13.26 10.78 21.56
N GLN A 137 12.42 11.39 22.39
CA GLN A 137 12.21 11.03 23.80
C GLN A 137 10.81 10.46 24.04
N THR A 138 10.12 10.01 22.99
CA THR A 138 8.74 9.53 23.09
C THR A 138 8.62 8.10 22.62
N GLN A 139 7.79 7.33 23.32
CA GLN A 139 7.30 6.04 22.90
C GLN A 139 5.78 6.14 22.74
N GLU A 140 5.30 5.78 21.57
CA GLU A 140 3.87 5.67 21.29
C GLU A 140 3.53 4.22 20.92
N THR A 141 2.54 3.65 21.58
CA THR A 141 2.00 2.32 21.27
C THR A 141 0.56 2.49 20.82
N ARG A 142 0.23 1.92 19.66
CA ARG A 142 -1.13 1.86 19.12
C ARG A 142 -1.56 0.43 18.93
N VAL A 143 -2.80 0.14 19.30
CA VAL A 143 -3.41 -1.19 19.19
C VAL A 143 -4.73 -1.06 18.47
N ARG A 144 -4.96 -1.94 17.49
CA ARG A 144 -6.22 -2.07 16.74
C ARG A 144 -6.81 -3.44 16.97
N ALA A 145 -8.08 -3.60 16.58
CA ALA A 145 -8.72 -4.90 16.52
C ALA A 145 -7.83 -5.88 15.73
N SER A 146 -7.59 -7.05 16.31
CA SER A 146 -6.65 -8.01 15.77
C SER A 146 -7.31 -8.84 14.68
N LEU A 147 -7.45 -8.24 13.49
CA LEU A 147 -7.90 -8.91 12.27
C LEU A 147 -6.78 -9.84 11.79
N LYS A 148 -7.12 -11.12 11.60
CA LYS A 148 -6.17 -12.10 11.08
C LYS A 148 -6.03 -11.90 9.57
N ASN A 149 -4.80 -11.71 9.11
CA ASN A 149 -4.47 -11.63 7.69
C ASN A 149 -4.40 -13.06 7.14
N GLU A 150 -5.57 -13.69 6.99
CA GLU A 150 -5.67 -15.05 6.45
C GLU A 150 -5.14 -15.11 5.02
N LYS A 151 -4.64 -16.28 4.61
CA LYS A 151 -4.37 -16.55 3.19
C LYS A 151 -5.71 -16.64 2.48
N GLU A 152 -6.30 -15.48 2.21
CA GLU A 152 -7.46 -15.40 1.34
C GLU A 152 -7.03 -15.85 -0.06
N SER A 153 -7.91 -16.62 -0.72
CA SER A 153 -7.70 -17.06 -2.09
C SER A 153 -7.89 -15.87 -3.05
N SER A 154 -6.97 -14.92 -3.05
CA SER A 154 -6.92 -13.89 -4.09
C SER A 154 -6.31 -14.49 -5.34
N ARG A 155 -6.94 -14.24 -6.49
CA ARG A 155 -6.36 -14.59 -7.80
C ARG A 155 -5.21 -13.66 -8.18
N ILE A 156 -5.18 -12.46 -7.59
CA ILE A 156 -4.11 -11.50 -7.79
C ILE A 156 -2.87 -11.97 -7.04
N GLN A 157 -1.78 -12.12 -7.79
CA GLN A 157 -0.48 -12.54 -7.29
C GLN A 157 0.40 -11.32 -7.01
N PRO A 158 1.45 -11.44 -6.17
CA PRO A 158 2.46 -10.40 -6.03
C PRO A 158 3.07 -10.02 -7.40
N PRO A 159 3.46 -8.75 -7.60
CA PRO A 159 4.03 -8.28 -8.87
C PRO A 159 5.27 -9.05 -9.31
N ILE A 160 6.04 -9.54 -8.33
CA ILE A 160 7.16 -10.45 -8.55
C ILE A 160 6.82 -11.73 -7.80
N SER A 161 6.71 -12.84 -8.54
CA SER A 161 6.54 -14.14 -7.91
C SER A 161 7.76 -14.43 -7.04
N PHE A 162 7.52 -14.72 -5.76
CA PHE A 162 8.56 -15.13 -4.84
C PHE A 162 8.19 -16.43 -4.16
N ARG A 163 9.21 -17.23 -3.90
CA ARG A 163 9.16 -18.30 -2.90
C ARG A 163 9.69 -17.74 -1.58
N SER A 164 9.86 -18.59 -0.58
CA SER A 164 10.41 -18.20 0.72
C SER A 164 11.84 -17.62 0.67
N TYR A 165 12.56 -17.74 -0.46
CA TYR A 165 13.94 -17.30 -0.65
C TYR A 165 14.06 -16.33 -1.83
N ASP A 166 14.51 -15.09 -1.58
CA ASP A 166 14.80 -14.09 -2.61
C ASP A 166 16.30 -13.78 -2.68
N ASN A 167 17.03 -14.56 -3.48
CA ASN A 167 18.48 -14.41 -3.66
C ASN A 167 18.85 -13.05 -4.29
N ALA A 168 18.04 -12.60 -5.25
CA ALA A 168 18.33 -11.40 -6.04
C ALA A 168 17.85 -10.12 -5.33
N SER A 169 17.12 -10.26 -4.22
CA SER A 169 16.46 -9.14 -3.53
C SER A 169 15.57 -8.31 -4.46
N ASN A 170 15.01 -8.94 -5.50
CA ASN A 170 14.20 -8.25 -6.51
C ASN A 170 12.93 -7.69 -5.90
N VAL A 171 12.32 -8.42 -4.96
CA VAL A 171 11.10 -7.98 -4.28
C VAL A 171 11.41 -6.77 -3.40
N TRP A 172 12.52 -6.79 -2.67
CA TRP A 172 12.92 -5.69 -1.79
C TRP A 172 13.45 -4.48 -2.56
N ASN A 173 14.03 -4.69 -3.74
CA ASN A 173 14.34 -3.62 -4.68
C ASN A 173 13.06 -2.94 -5.17
N LEU A 174 12.02 -3.71 -5.54
CA LEU A 174 10.72 -3.17 -5.92
C LEU A 174 10.06 -2.41 -4.76
N PHE A 175 10.14 -2.93 -3.53
CA PHE A 175 9.69 -2.24 -2.32
C PHE A 175 10.37 -0.87 -2.20
N GLY A 176 11.70 -0.83 -2.33
CA GLY A 176 12.47 0.39 -2.24
C GLY A 176 12.15 1.41 -3.33
N LYS A 177 11.94 0.97 -4.57
CA LYS A 177 11.55 1.83 -5.69
C LYS A 177 10.16 2.44 -5.49
N TYR A 178 9.19 1.60 -5.11
CA TYR A 178 7.84 2.07 -4.81
C TYR A 178 7.84 3.05 -3.63
N LEU A 179 8.48 2.68 -2.52
CA LEU A 179 8.57 3.55 -1.34
C LEU A 179 9.24 4.88 -1.70
N GLY A 180 10.33 4.86 -2.47
CA GLY A 180 11.01 6.09 -2.90
C GLY A 180 10.12 7.03 -3.70
N HIS A 181 9.18 6.50 -4.47
CA HIS A 181 8.20 7.28 -5.22
C HIS A 181 7.11 7.89 -4.32
N VAL A 182 6.62 7.15 -3.32
CA VAL A 182 5.47 7.61 -2.50
C VAL A 182 5.84 8.28 -1.18
N ILE A 183 7.09 8.16 -0.71
CA ILE A 183 7.48 8.55 0.67
C ILE A 183 7.35 10.05 0.96
N SER A 184 7.42 10.90 -0.06
CA SER A 184 7.26 12.35 0.07
C SER A 184 5.80 12.78 0.23
N TYR A 185 4.83 11.89 -0.03
CA TYR A 185 3.42 12.23 0.07
C TYR A 185 3.00 12.44 1.55
N PRO A 186 2.59 13.66 1.93
CA PRO A 186 2.51 14.06 3.33
C PRO A 186 1.22 13.62 4.03
N GLU A 187 0.20 13.21 3.27
CA GLU A 187 -1.09 12.84 3.84
C GLU A 187 -1.02 11.50 4.59
N ARG A 188 -1.90 11.34 5.59
CA ARG A 188 -2.03 10.08 6.35
C ARG A 188 -2.94 9.06 5.67
N THR A 189 -3.65 9.47 4.63
CA THR A 189 -4.51 8.65 3.78
C THR A 189 -3.66 7.77 2.87
N TRP A 190 -4.28 6.90 2.06
CA TRP A 190 -3.51 6.18 1.06
C TRP A 190 -2.99 7.12 -0.03
N HIS A 191 -1.78 6.84 -0.52
CA HIS A 191 -1.30 7.52 -1.72
C HIS A 191 -2.25 7.16 -2.87
N PRO A 192 -2.67 8.12 -3.73
CA PRO A 192 -3.67 7.80 -4.74
C PRO A 192 -3.25 6.69 -5.72
N LEU A 193 -1.95 6.49 -5.94
CA LEU A 193 -1.43 5.32 -6.68
C LEU A 193 -1.75 4.02 -5.95
N PHE A 194 -1.54 4.01 -4.63
CA PHE A 194 -1.87 2.85 -3.82
C PHE A 194 -3.37 2.56 -3.85
N SER A 195 -4.25 3.56 -3.89
CA SER A 195 -5.69 3.32 -4.03
C SER A 195 -6.04 2.51 -5.28
N LEU A 196 -5.36 2.75 -6.41
CA LEU A 196 -5.53 1.96 -7.64
C LEU A 196 -4.99 0.54 -7.47
N ILE A 197 -3.80 0.40 -6.87
CA ILE A 197 -3.16 -0.89 -6.59
C ILE A 197 -4.01 -1.73 -5.64
N HIS A 198 -4.48 -1.14 -4.54
CA HIS A 198 -5.32 -1.76 -3.53
C HIS A 198 -6.65 -2.23 -4.14
N SER A 199 -7.24 -1.42 -5.03
CA SER A 199 -8.46 -1.84 -5.75
C SER A 199 -8.22 -3.10 -6.58
N VAL A 200 -7.06 -3.20 -7.25
CA VAL A 200 -6.67 -4.43 -7.96
C VAL A 200 -6.49 -5.59 -6.99
N ILE A 201 -5.76 -5.40 -5.88
CA ILE A 201 -5.54 -6.45 -4.88
C ILE A 201 -6.86 -7.00 -4.34
N GLU A 202 -7.81 -6.13 -3.99
CA GLU A 202 -9.11 -6.53 -3.45
C GLU A 202 -10.02 -7.16 -4.51
N SER A 203 -9.92 -6.75 -5.78
CA SER A 203 -10.75 -7.33 -6.85
C SER A 203 -10.45 -8.80 -7.12
N GLY A 204 -9.26 -9.28 -6.73
CA GLY A 204 -8.91 -10.70 -6.77
C GLY A 204 -9.80 -11.61 -5.92
N LYS A 205 -10.62 -11.04 -5.04
CA LYS A 205 -11.62 -11.75 -4.22
C LYS A 205 -13.04 -11.71 -4.83
N ALA A 206 -13.26 -10.90 -5.86
CA ALA A 206 -14.56 -10.68 -6.49
C ALA A 206 -14.85 -11.71 -7.60
N SER A 207 -15.88 -11.48 -8.43
CA SER A 207 -16.07 -12.25 -9.68
C SER A 207 -15.03 -11.84 -10.73
N LEU A 208 -14.86 -12.65 -11.79
CA LEU A 208 -13.93 -12.33 -12.87
C LEU A 208 -14.32 -11.06 -13.63
N GLU A 209 -15.61 -10.79 -13.80
CA GLU A 209 -16.11 -9.58 -14.45
C GLU A 209 -15.81 -8.34 -13.61
N ALA A 210 -16.01 -8.43 -12.28
CA ALA A 210 -15.66 -7.36 -11.37
C ALA A 210 -14.14 -7.11 -11.36
N GLU A 211 -13.35 -8.18 -11.34
CA GLU A 211 -11.89 -8.11 -11.44
C GLU A 211 -11.43 -7.41 -12.73
N ALA A 212 -11.95 -7.82 -13.89
CA ALA A 212 -11.62 -7.25 -15.19
C ALA A 212 -11.99 -5.76 -15.29
N LEU A 213 -13.17 -5.40 -14.77
CA LEU A 213 -13.60 -3.99 -14.70
C LEU A 213 -12.66 -3.18 -13.80
N THR A 214 -12.34 -3.67 -12.60
CA THR A 214 -11.44 -2.97 -11.68
C THR A 214 -10.05 -2.82 -12.27
N LEU A 215 -9.50 -3.85 -12.91
CA LEU A 215 -8.22 -3.78 -13.60
C LEU A 215 -8.22 -2.70 -14.70
N SER A 216 -9.29 -2.66 -15.51
CA SER A 216 -9.41 -1.67 -16.59
C SER A 216 -9.41 -0.24 -16.06
N VAL A 217 -10.21 0.04 -15.03
CA VAL A 217 -10.27 1.35 -14.37
C VAL A 217 -8.94 1.71 -13.70
N SER A 218 -8.30 0.75 -13.02
CA SER A 218 -7.01 0.98 -12.36
C SER A 218 -5.89 1.27 -13.36
N ILE A 219 -5.87 0.58 -14.52
CA ILE A 219 -4.90 0.85 -15.59
C ILE A 219 -5.14 2.25 -16.16
N GLU A 220 -6.38 2.62 -16.45
CA GLU A 220 -6.70 3.95 -16.95
C GLU A 220 -6.29 5.05 -15.94
N GLY A 221 -6.62 4.85 -14.67
CA GLY A 221 -6.23 5.76 -13.59
C GLY A 221 -4.71 5.89 -13.45
N LEU A 222 -3.98 4.78 -13.59
CA LEU A 222 -2.53 4.75 -13.52
C LEU A 222 -1.92 5.52 -14.70
N LEU A 223 -2.39 5.25 -15.92
CA LEU A 223 -1.91 5.92 -17.13
C LEU A 223 -2.15 7.43 -17.07
N LYS A 224 -3.35 7.85 -16.68
CA LYS A 224 -3.69 9.27 -16.54
C LYS A 224 -2.87 9.98 -15.49
N ARG A 225 -2.46 9.30 -14.41
CA ARG A 225 -1.81 9.93 -13.25
C ARG A 225 -0.29 9.91 -13.34
N GLU A 226 0.29 8.74 -13.56
CA GLU A 226 1.75 8.54 -13.52
C GLU A 226 2.40 8.66 -14.91
N PHE A 227 1.59 8.56 -15.97
CA PHE A 227 2.07 8.47 -17.34
C PHE A 227 1.35 9.45 -18.28
N SER A 228 0.83 10.56 -17.75
CA SER A 228 0.11 11.58 -18.54
C SER A 228 0.93 12.17 -19.68
N ALA A 229 2.26 12.18 -19.54
CA ALA A 229 3.18 12.67 -20.56
C ALA A 229 3.65 11.59 -21.55
N LEU A 230 3.33 10.30 -21.33
CA LEU A 230 3.74 9.23 -22.23
C LEU A 230 2.75 9.08 -23.38
N ALA A 231 3.28 8.97 -24.60
CA ALA A 231 2.49 8.87 -25.83
C ALA A 231 1.55 10.08 -26.04
N MET A 232 2.01 11.27 -25.67
CA MET A 232 1.37 12.51 -26.10
C MET A 232 1.46 12.62 -27.62
N PRO A 233 0.37 13.00 -28.31
CA PRO A 233 0.40 13.16 -29.75
C PRO A 233 1.44 14.21 -30.15
N ASP A 234 2.12 13.98 -31.26
CA ASP A 234 3.08 14.95 -31.80
C ASP A 234 2.38 16.22 -32.31
N GLU A 235 3.16 17.28 -32.53
CA GLU A 235 2.64 18.56 -33.03
C GLU A 235 2.02 18.44 -34.43
N VAL A 236 2.40 17.44 -35.21
CA VAL A 236 1.85 17.20 -36.55
C VAL A 236 0.41 16.68 -36.43
N PHE A 237 0.19 15.67 -35.59
CA PHE A 237 -1.11 15.09 -35.31
C PHE A 237 -2.04 16.10 -34.64
N LYS A 238 -1.55 16.88 -33.67
CA LYS A 238 -2.34 17.99 -33.08
C LYS A 238 -2.86 18.96 -34.15
N LYS A 239 -1.99 19.38 -35.06
CA LYS A 239 -2.38 20.24 -36.19
C LYS A 239 -3.39 19.57 -37.13
N GLN A 240 -3.30 18.26 -37.34
CA GLN A 240 -4.28 17.52 -38.15
C GLN A 240 -5.66 17.47 -37.45
N VAL A 241 -5.68 17.22 -36.14
CA VAL A 241 -6.91 17.24 -35.34
C VAL A 241 -7.54 18.64 -35.33
N ASP A 242 -6.75 19.70 -35.20
CA ASP A 242 -7.26 21.08 -35.24
C ASP A 242 -7.81 21.44 -36.61
N LYS A 243 -7.17 21.00 -37.70
CA LYS A 243 -7.73 21.14 -39.05
C LYS A 243 -9.07 20.43 -39.18
N ALA A 244 -9.18 19.20 -38.68
CA ALA A 244 -10.43 18.43 -38.71
C ALA A 244 -11.55 19.11 -37.91
N ARG A 245 -11.25 19.65 -36.72
CA ARG A 245 -12.20 20.44 -35.92
C ARG A 245 -12.72 21.65 -36.67
N ASN A 246 -11.82 22.44 -37.26
CA ASN A 246 -12.20 23.61 -38.05
C ASN A 246 -13.12 23.27 -39.24
N LEU A 247 -12.93 22.11 -39.87
CA LEU A 247 -13.80 21.65 -40.96
C LEU A 247 -15.19 21.26 -40.43
N ILE A 248 -15.27 20.60 -39.28
CA ILE A 248 -16.54 20.24 -38.64
C ILE A 248 -17.30 21.49 -38.21
N ASP A 249 -16.62 22.47 -37.61
CA ASP A 249 -17.26 23.71 -37.15
C ASP A 249 -17.90 24.49 -38.30
N ARG A 250 -17.24 24.49 -39.48
CA ARG A 250 -17.71 25.15 -40.70
C ARG A 250 -18.74 24.34 -41.51
N SER A 251 -19.02 23.09 -41.14
CA SER A 251 -19.98 22.25 -41.86
C SER A 251 -21.44 22.67 -41.58
N GLU A 252 -22.35 22.24 -42.44
CA GLU A 252 -23.80 22.42 -42.28
C GLU A 252 -24.44 21.39 -41.31
N LEU A 253 -23.63 20.65 -40.55
CA LEU A 253 -24.13 19.71 -39.56
C LEU A 253 -24.84 20.44 -38.41
N SER A 254 -25.80 19.78 -37.79
CA SER A 254 -26.43 20.28 -36.56
C SER A 254 -25.42 20.42 -35.42
N ASP A 255 -25.61 21.40 -34.54
CA ASP A 255 -24.73 21.66 -33.40
C ASP A 255 -24.51 20.44 -32.51
N SER A 256 -25.55 19.63 -32.28
CA SER A 256 -25.43 18.39 -31.50
C SER A 256 -24.42 17.39 -32.09
N ILE A 257 -24.34 17.30 -33.42
CA ILE A 257 -23.36 16.44 -34.10
C ILE A 257 -21.96 17.06 -34.00
N LYS A 258 -21.84 18.38 -34.19
CA LYS A 258 -20.58 19.10 -34.05
C LYS A 258 -19.96 18.90 -32.67
N GLU A 259 -20.76 19.05 -31.60
CA GLU A 259 -20.31 18.83 -30.22
C GLU A 259 -19.80 17.40 -30.00
N ARG A 260 -20.53 16.40 -30.49
CA ARG A 260 -20.13 14.99 -30.37
C ARG A 260 -18.82 14.70 -31.11
N MET A 261 -18.69 15.20 -32.34
CA MET A 261 -17.47 15.02 -33.13
C MET A 261 -16.28 15.77 -32.52
N SER A 262 -16.48 16.98 -32.01
CA SER A 262 -15.45 17.77 -31.33
C SER A 262 -14.99 17.12 -30.02
N GLY A 263 -15.92 16.53 -29.26
CA GLY A 263 -15.60 15.71 -28.09
C GLY A 263 -14.76 14.49 -28.45
N PHE A 264 -15.14 13.76 -29.51
CA PHE A 264 -14.38 12.60 -30.00
C PHE A 264 -12.96 12.98 -30.46
N LEU A 265 -12.83 14.06 -31.24
CA LEU A 265 -11.52 14.59 -31.65
C LEU A 265 -10.70 15.08 -30.46
N GLY A 266 -11.33 15.63 -29.42
CA GLY A 266 -10.63 15.97 -28.18
C GLY A 266 -10.08 14.74 -27.44
N ALA A 267 -10.84 13.66 -27.41
CA ALA A 267 -10.38 12.40 -26.84
C ALA A 267 -9.23 11.76 -27.65
N MET A 268 -9.05 12.10 -28.93
CA MET A 268 -7.88 11.67 -29.72
C MET A 268 -6.59 12.38 -29.31
N LEU A 269 -6.67 13.57 -28.70
CA LEU A 269 -5.49 14.28 -28.20
C LEU A 269 -5.00 13.76 -26.84
N SER A 270 -5.77 12.88 -26.22
CA SER A 270 -5.36 12.21 -24.98
C SER A 270 -4.33 11.11 -25.29
N PRO A 271 -3.40 10.81 -24.37
CA PRO A 271 -2.38 9.82 -24.62
C PRO A 271 -2.95 8.42 -24.88
N ARG A 272 -2.41 7.71 -25.88
CA ARG A 272 -2.82 6.33 -26.23
C ARG A 272 -1.62 5.42 -26.31
N ALA A 273 -1.75 4.21 -25.77
CA ALA A 273 -0.68 3.21 -25.76
C ALA A 273 -0.20 2.78 -27.16
N LYS A 274 -1.02 2.96 -28.20
CA LYS A 274 -0.69 2.59 -29.60
C LYS A 274 0.06 3.67 -30.37
N ASP A 275 0.09 4.91 -29.89
CA ASP A 275 0.67 6.05 -30.63
C ASP A 275 2.17 6.19 -30.38
N ARG A 276 2.84 5.04 -30.18
CA ARG A 276 4.26 4.91 -29.88
C ARG A 276 4.96 4.03 -30.90
#